data_AF-A0A7W1GIY8-F1
#
_entry.id   AF-A0A7W1GIY8-F1
#
_cell.length_a   1.000
_cell.length_b   1.000
_cell.length_c   1.000
_cell.angle_alpha   90.00
_cell.angle_beta   90.00
_cell.angle_gamma   90.00
#
_symmetry.space_group_name_H-M   'P 1'
#
loop_
_entity.id
_entity.type
_entity.pdbx_description
1 polymer ?
#
loop_
_entity_poly.entity_id
_entity_poly.type
_entity_poly.pdbx_seq_one_letter_code
_entity_poly.pdbx_strand_id
1 'polypeptide(L)' 'MKQQQQPTIHRRKYDEQFKRDAVRMIDNGQSVRSVAQALGVAESQL' A
#
# COMPACT_ATOMS: atom_id res chain seq x y z
N MET A 1 18.84 -6.93 28.61
CA MET A 1 17.39 -6.66 28.61
C MET A 1 16.94 -6.57 27.16
N LYS A 2 16.06 -7.46 26.69
CA LYS A 2 15.61 -7.49 25.28
C LYS A 2 14.64 -6.33 25.06
N GLN A 3 15.13 -5.25 24.47
CA GLN A 3 14.27 -4.14 24.04
C GLN A 3 13.41 -4.64 22.87
N GLN A 4 12.18 -5.03 23.17
CA GLN A 4 11.13 -5.21 22.17
C GLN A 4 10.82 -3.83 21.60
N GLN A 5 11.53 -3.48 20.53
CA GLN A 5 11.19 -2.34 19.68
C GLN A 5 9.87 -2.69 19.01
N GLN A 6 8.75 -2.23 19.57
CA GLN A 6 7.49 -2.23 18.83
C GLN A 6 7.74 -1.39 17.57
N PRO A 7 7.57 -1.93 16.35
CA PRO A 7 7.78 -1.16 15.15
C PRO A 7 6.76 -0.03 15.18
N THR A 8 7.22 1.19 15.45
CA THR A 8 6.46 2.40 15.10
C THR A 8 6.11 2.21 13.63
N ILE A 9 4.83 1.91 13.36
CA ILE A 9 4.32 1.75 12.01
C ILE A 9 4.54 3.11 11.35
N HIS A 10 5.72 3.28 10.76
CA HIS A 10 5.97 4.26 9.75
C HIS A 10 5.05 3.79 8.64
N ARG A 11 3.79 4.22 8.69
CA ARG A 11 2.92 4.20 7.53
C ARG A 11 3.77 4.92 6.50
N ARG A 12 4.43 4.15 5.61
CA ARG A 12 5.10 4.70 4.43
C ARG A 12 4.06 5.63 3.88
N LYS A 13 4.32 6.94 4.00
CA LYS A 13 3.33 7.94 3.64
C LYS A 13 3.00 7.59 2.20
N TYR A 14 1.80 7.06 1.95
CA TYR A 14 1.38 6.73 0.61
C TYR A 14 1.49 8.03 -0.15
N ASP A 15 2.57 8.15 -0.92
CA ASP A 15 2.89 9.39 -1.57
C ASP A 15 1.81 9.63 -2.62
N GLU A 16 1.70 10.88 -3.06
CA GLU A 16 0.69 11.21 -4.07
C GLU A 16 0.88 10.36 -5.33
N GLN A 17 2.10 9.91 -5.60
CA GLN A 17 2.43 9.03 -6.70
C GLN A 17 1.77 7.65 -6.54
N PHE A 18 1.92 7.01 -5.38
CA PHE A 18 1.24 5.74 -5.05
C PHE A 18 -0.27 5.85 -5.25
N LYS A 19 -0.90 6.92 -4.76
CA LYS A 19 -2.34 7.11 -4.90
C LYS A 19 -2.75 7.25 -6.36
N ARG A 20 -1.99 8.03 -7.15
CA ARG A 20 -2.24 8.21 -8.58
C ARG A 20 -2.10 6.90 -9.34
N ASP A 21 -1.09 6.11 -9.02
CA ASP A 21 -0.83 4.84 -9.68
C ASP A 21 -1.91 3.80 -9.33
N ALA A 22 -2.31 3.71 -8.05
CA ALA A 22 -3.41 2.85 -7.63
C ALA A 22 -4.74 3.20 -8.34
N VAL A 23 -5.10 4.48 -8.38
CA VAL A 23 -6.33 4.94 -9.05
C VAL A 23 -6.28 4.63 -10.55
N ARG A 24 -5.16 4.89 -11.22
CA ARG A 24 -5.01 4.61 -12.66
C ARG A 24 -5.15 3.13 -12.97
N MET A 25 -4.58 2.25 -12.15
CA MET A 25 -4.67 0.80 -12.36
C MET A 25 -6.11 0.27 -12.19
N ILE A 26 -6.84 0.78 -11.20
CA ILE A 26 -8.26 0.43 -11.00
C ILE A 26 -9.11 0.96 -12.16
N ASP A 27 -8.88 2.20 -12.60
CA ASP A 27 -9.60 2.83 -13.71
C ASP A 27 -9.39 2.06 -15.04
N ASN A 28 -8.19 1.49 -15.22
CA ASN A 28 -7.88 0.59 -16.34
C ASN A 28 -8.53 -0.80 -16.23
N GLY A 29 -9.36 -1.05 -15.21
CA GLY A 29 -10.12 -2.29 -15.02
C GLY A 29 -9.38 -3.37 -14.21
N GLN A 30 -8.25 -3.06 -13.59
CA GLN A 30 -7.60 -4.02 -12.68
C GLN A 30 -8.37 -4.13 -11.37
N SER A 31 -8.51 -5.36 -10.87
CA SER A 31 -9.15 -5.58 -9.56
C SER A 31 -8.28 -5.03 -8.43
N VAL A 32 -8.92 -4.54 -7.37
CA VAL A 32 -8.26 -4.02 -6.15
C VAL A 32 -7.23 -5.01 -5.61
N ARG A 33 -7.56 -6.31 -5.60
CA ARG A 33 -6.63 -7.39 -5.23
C ARG A 33 -5.37 -7.43 -6.09
N SER A 34 -5.50 -7.32 -7.41
CA SER A 34 -4.38 -7.31 -8.34
C SER A 34 -3.51 -6.06 -8.18
N VAL A 35 -4.13 -4.89 -7.97
CA VAL A 35 -3.42 -3.63 -7.74
C VAL A 35 -2.66 -3.66 -6.42
N ALA A 36 -3.26 -4.17 -5.35
CA ALA A 36 -2.60 -4.33 -4.05
C ALA A 36 -1.36 -5.23 -4.14
N GLN A 37 -1.45 -6.35 -4.87
CA GLN A 37 -0.30 -7.22 -5.13
C GLN A 37 0.78 -6.52 -5.95
N ALA A 38 0.42 -5.78 -7.00
CA ALA A 38 1.36 -5.06 -7.85
C ALA A 38 2.10 -3.95 -7.10
N LEU A 39 1.43 -3.28 -6.16
CA LEU A 39 2.00 -2.21 -5.35
C LEU A 39 2.65 -2.72 -4.04
N GLY A 40 2.60 -4.03 -3.78
CA GLY A 40 3.22 -4.65 -2.61
C GLY A 40 2.59 -4.25 -1.28
N VAL A 41 1.26 -4.02 -1.28
CA VAL A 41 0.49 -3.62 -0.09
C VAL A 41 -0.63 -4.62 0.19
N ALA A 42 -1.14 -4.60 1.43
CA ALA A 42 -2.34 -5.37 1.73
C ALA A 42 -3.55 -4.72 1.06
N GLU A 43 -4.51 -5.55 0.63
CA GLU A 43 -5.77 -5.08 0.00
C GLU A 43 -6.54 -4.09 0.90
N SER A 44 -6.45 -4.26 2.22
CA SER A 44 -7.06 -3.34 3.20
C SER A 44 -6.40 -1.96 3.27
N GLN A 45 -5.33 -1.73 2.51
CA GLN A 45 -4.61 -0.46 2.46
C GLN A 45 -4.75 0.26 1.10
N LEU A 46 -5.48 -0.34 0.16
CA LEU A 46 -5.90 0.27 -1.09
C LEU A 46 -7.24 0.98 -0.92
#